data_AF-A0A7K1S7W2-F1
#
_entry.id   AF-A0A7K1S7W2-F1
#
_cell.length_a   1.000
_cell.length_b   1.000
_cell.length_c   1.000
_cell.angle_alpha   90.00
_cell.angle_beta   90.00
_cell.angle_gamma   90.00
#
_symmetry.space_group_name_H-M   'P 1'
#
loop_
_entity.id
_entity.type
_entity.pdbx_description
1 polymer ?
#
loop_
_entity_poly.entity_id
_entity_poly.type
_entity_poly.pdbx_seq_one_letter_code
_entity_poly.pdbx_strand_id
1 'polypeptide(L)'
;MKYHYLNEVSIIRQKLSEPDSLESYLKGVLIDANVTNEKRQKSVNLLVNEGWNRRMFYDLCMYINHNEDLPEEQHDLIREFMDDLSEFRSLANLVMVEIAGETPKEKADFMGFIYSHKWYEESED
;
A
#
# COMPACT_ATOMS: atom_id res chain seq x y z
N MET A 1 16.65 -15.87 -4.05
CA MET A 1 15.55 -14.93 -3.71
C MET A 1 14.89 -14.27 -4.93
N LYS A 2 15.57 -14.01 -6.06
CA LYS A 2 14.97 -13.38 -7.26
C LYS A 2 13.73 -14.08 -7.85
N TYR A 3 13.66 -15.42 -7.79
CA TYR A 3 12.55 -16.17 -8.41
C TYR A 3 11.21 -16.06 -7.64
N HIS A 4 11.24 -15.88 -6.32
CA HIS A 4 10.01 -15.72 -5.53
C HIS A 4 9.37 -14.34 -5.76
N TYR A 5 10.18 -13.28 -5.82
CA TYR A 5 9.73 -11.92 -6.08
C TYR A 5 9.06 -11.77 -7.45
N LEU A 6 9.63 -12.38 -8.50
CA LEU A 6 9.04 -12.35 -9.85
C LEU A 6 7.67 -13.04 -9.90
N ASN A 7 7.48 -14.09 -9.10
CA ASN A 7 6.21 -14.80 -9.02
C ASN A 7 5.14 -13.95 -8.33
N GLU A 8 5.46 -13.34 -7.19
CA GLU A 8 4.56 -12.43 -6.46
C GLU A 8 4.13 -11.22 -7.30
N VAL A 9 5.07 -10.62 -8.04
CA VAL A 9 4.80 -9.51 -8.97
C VAL A 9 3.82 -9.94 -10.09
N SER A 10 4.01 -11.15 -10.65
CA SER A 10 3.12 -11.65 -11.70
C SER A 10 1.68 -11.86 -11.22
N ILE A 11 1.52 -12.34 -9.98
CA ILE A 11 0.21 -12.56 -9.35
C ILE A 11 -0.49 -11.23 -9.06
N ILE A 12 0.22 -10.25 -8.46
CA ILE A 12 -0.33 -8.91 -8.20
C ILE A 12 -0.78 -8.26 -9.51
N ARG A 13 0.06 -8.31 -10.55
CA ARG A 13 -0.26 -7.77 -11.87
C ARG A 13 -1.52 -8.40 -12.46
N GLN A 14 -1.63 -9.73 -12.41
CA GLN A 14 -2.81 -10.42 -12.93
C GLN A 14 -4.06 -9.94 -12.19
N LYS A 15 -4.05 -9.94 -10.87
CA LYS A 15 -5.20 -9.50 -10.08
C LYS A 15 -5.59 -8.05 -10.34
N LEU A 16 -4.60 -7.15 -10.45
CA LEU A 16 -4.86 -5.74 -10.80
C LEU A 16 -5.46 -5.55 -12.19
N SER A 17 -5.22 -6.48 -13.11
CA SER A 17 -5.84 -6.45 -14.44
C SER A 17 -7.27 -6.98 -14.47
N GLU A 18 -7.69 -7.69 -13.42
CA GLU A 18 -9.06 -8.19 -13.24
C GLU A 18 -9.91 -7.07 -12.61
N PRO A 19 -10.87 -6.45 -13.34
CA PRO A 19 -11.59 -5.27 -12.86
C PRO A 19 -12.39 -5.50 -11.56
N ASP A 20 -12.84 -6.73 -11.35
CA ASP A 20 -13.69 -7.12 -10.22
C ASP A 20 -12.88 -7.62 -9.00
N SER A 21 -11.54 -7.63 -9.07
CA SER A 21 -10.70 -8.03 -7.92
C SER A 21 -10.68 -6.94 -6.85
N LEU A 22 -10.51 -7.35 -5.59
CA LEU A 22 -10.42 -6.41 -4.47
C LEU A 22 -9.13 -5.56 -4.56
N GLU A 23 -8.07 -6.11 -5.13
CA GLU A 23 -6.81 -5.42 -5.39
C GLU A 23 -6.98 -4.31 -6.43
N SER A 24 -7.69 -4.59 -7.53
CA SER A 24 -8.05 -3.59 -8.55
C SER A 24 -8.94 -2.50 -7.97
N TYR A 25 -9.93 -2.90 -7.15
CA TYR A 25 -10.78 -1.95 -6.44
C TYR A 25 -9.99 -1.04 -5.50
N LEU A 26 -9.04 -1.60 -4.73
CA LEU A 26 -8.17 -0.80 -3.88
C LEU A 26 -7.29 0.13 -4.71
N LYS A 27 -6.68 -0.32 -5.83
CA LYS A 27 -5.92 0.56 -6.74
C LYS A 27 -6.75 1.76 -7.17
N GLY A 28 -7.99 1.54 -7.63
CA GLY A 28 -8.89 2.62 -8.04
C GLY A 28 -9.20 3.60 -6.90
N VAL A 29 -9.25 3.11 -5.66
CA VAL A 29 -9.44 3.92 -4.46
C VAL A 29 -8.18 4.69 -4.04
N LEU A 30 -6.99 4.14 -4.27
CA LEU A 30 -5.72 4.78 -3.94
C LEU A 30 -5.37 5.93 -4.90
N ILE A 31 -5.73 5.84 -6.17
CA ILE A 31 -5.32 6.81 -7.20
C ILE A 31 -6.39 7.86 -7.53
N ASP A 32 -7.56 7.80 -6.90
CA ASP A 32 -8.65 8.77 -7.08
C ASP A 32 -8.69 9.77 -5.91
N ALA A 33 -8.31 11.01 -6.21
CA ALA A 33 -8.29 12.11 -5.25
C ALA A 33 -9.66 12.43 -4.63
N ASN A 34 -10.77 12.03 -5.28
CA ASN A 34 -12.12 12.29 -4.78
C ASN A 34 -12.63 11.20 -3.83
N VAL A 35 -11.85 10.15 -3.60
CA VAL A 35 -12.25 9.06 -2.73
C VAL A 35 -12.13 9.46 -1.26
N THR A 36 -13.24 9.30 -0.53
CA THR A 36 -13.29 9.59 0.90
C THR A 36 -12.48 8.57 1.71
N ASN A 37 -11.96 9.01 2.86
CA ASN A 37 -11.27 8.13 3.82
C ASN A 37 -12.15 6.94 4.25
N GLU A 38 -13.46 7.13 4.37
CA GLU A 38 -14.39 6.05 4.68
C GLU A 38 -14.38 4.96 3.60
N LYS A 39 -14.42 5.34 2.33
CA LYS A 39 -14.37 4.39 1.21
C LYS A 39 -13.00 3.72 1.11
N ARG A 40 -11.92 4.45 1.42
CA ARG A 40 -10.57 3.89 1.56
C ARG A 40 -10.52 2.82 2.64
N GLN A 41 -10.98 3.13 3.85
CA GLN A 41 -11.01 2.19 4.97
C GLN A 41 -11.90 0.97 4.70
N LYS A 42 -13.05 1.15 4.05
CA LYS A 42 -13.91 0.03 3.61
C LYS A 42 -13.16 -0.94 2.69
N SER A 43 -12.40 -0.40 1.75
CA SER A 43 -11.62 -1.20 0.78
C SER A 43 -10.50 -1.98 1.47
N VAL A 44 -9.79 -1.34 2.40
CA VAL A 44 -8.79 -1.98 3.26
C VAL A 44 -9.42 -3.10 4.08
N ASN A 45 -10.54 -2.84 4.76
CA ASN A 45 -11.22 -3.84 5.59
C ASN A 45 -11.68 -5.07 4.78
N LEU A 46 -12.12 -4.89 3.54
CA LEU A 46 -12.46 -6.01 2.65
C LEU A 46 -11.25 -6.90 2.40
N LEU A 47 -10.10 -6.30 2.06
CA LEU A 47 -8.87 -7.04 1.83
C LEU A 47 -8.34 -7.70 3.10
N VAL A 48 -8.43 -7.05 4.25
CA VAL A 48 -8.07 -7.64 5.56
C VAL A 48 -8.90 -8.88 5.84
N ASN A 49 -10.21 -8.88 5.53
CA ASN A 49 -11.06 -10.06 5.67
C ASN A 49 -10.64 -11.22 4.75
N GLU A 50 -9.97 -10.92 3.64
CA GLU A 50 -9.35 -11.91 2.74
C GLU A 50 -7.93 -12.30 3.18
N GLY A 51 -7.50 -11.90 4.39
CA GLY A 51 -6.22 -12.26 4.96
C GLY A 51 -5.07 -11.32 4.58
N TRP A 52 -5.36 -10.14 4.05
CA TRP A 52 -4.32 -9.16 3.78
C TRP A 52 -3.75 -8.57 5.07
N ASN A 53 -2.43 -8.39 5.07
CA ASN A 53 -1.71 -7.71 6.13
C ASN A 53 -1.05 -6.44 5.60
N ARG A 54 -0.54 -5.62 6.53
CA ARG A 54 0.10 -4.33 6.24
C ARG A 54 1.24 -4.43 5.21
N ARG A 55 2.02 -5.51 5.24
CA ARG A 55 3.08 -5.76 4.25
C ARG A 55 2.54 -5.97 2.85
N MET A 56 1.46 -6.74 2.70
CA MET A 56 0.84 -6.96 1.38
C MET A 56 0.28 -5.66 0.79
N PHE A 57 -0.31 -4.79 1.62
CA PHE A 57 -0.71 -3.45 1.17
C PHE A 57 0.47 -2.61 0.70
N TYR A 58 1.58 -2.63 1.45
CA TYR A 58 2.80 -1.92 1.09
C TYR A 58 3.40 -2.44 -0.24
N ASP A 59 3.52 -3.76 -0.39
CA ASP A 59 4.05 -4.39 -1.61
C ASP A 59 3.19 -4.05 -2.84
N LEU A 60 1.86 -4.00 -2.68
CA LEU A 60 0.94 -3.54 -3.72
C LEU A 60 1.19 -2.08 -4.10
N CYS A 61 1.32 -1.19 -3.11
CA CYS A 61 1.58 0.23 -3.35
C CYS A 61 2.91 0.44 -4.07
N MET A 62 3.96 -0.26 -3.65
CA MET A 62 5.25 -0.27 -4.33
C MET A 62 5.13 -0.75 -5.77
N TYR A 63 4.38 -1.83 -6.01
CA TYR A 63 4.13 -2.31 -7.36
C TYR A 63 3.47 -1.23 -8.22
N ILE A 64 2.37 -0.65 -7.77
CA ILE A 64 1.63 0.38 -8.51
C ILE A 64 2.54 1.58 -8.78
N ASN A 65 3.22 2.08 -7.75
CA ASN A 65 4.07 3.26 -7.82
C ASN A 65 5.28 3.11 -8.77
N HIS A 66 5.76 1.89 -9.02
CA HIS A 66 6.94 1.66 -9.88
C HIS A 66 6.63 1.07 -11.26
N ASN A 67 5.47 0.44 -11.45
CA ASN A 67 5.19 -0.34 -12.65
C ASN A 67 4.01 0.18 -13.47
N GLU A 68 3.21 1.09 -12.93
CA GLU A 68 2.08 1.70 -13.64
C GLU A 68 2.49 3.09 -14.15
N ASP A 69 2.04 3.43 -15.36
CA ASP A 69 2.22 4.76 -15.94
C ASP A 69 1.14 5.69 -15.38
N LEU A 70 1.43 6.35 -14.26
CA LEU A 70 0.51 7.22 -13.55
C LEU A 70 0.98 8.68 -13.57
N PRO A 71 0.05 9.66 -13.57
CA PRO A 71 0.38 11.05 -13.29
C PRO A 71 1.03 11.22 -11.92
N GLU A 72 1.88 12.25 -11.77
CA GLU A 72 2.57 12.57 -10.51
C GLU A 72 1.61 12.72 -9.32
N GLU A 73 0.46 13.36 -9.52
CA GLU A 73 -0.58 13.52 -8.49
C GLU A 73 -1.07 12.17 -7.94
N GLN A 74 -1.13 11.13 -8.79
CA GLN A 74 -1.54 9.80 -8.36
C GLN A 74 -0.41 9.06 -7.64
N HIS A 75 0.85 9.31 -8.00
CA HIS A 75 1.99 8.85 -7.22
C HIS A 75 1.99 9.44 -5.82
N ASP A 76 1.66 10.73 -5.68
CA ASP A 76 1.58 11.38 -4.38
C ASP A 76 0.49 10.76 -3.50
N LEU A 77 -0.68 10.44 -4.04
CA LEU A 77 -1.74 9.74 -3.29
C LEU A 77 -1.31 8.33 -2.81
N ILE A 78 -0.53 7.60 -3.63
CA ILE A 78 0.01 6.29 -3.24
C ILE A 78 1.03 6.46 -2.12
N ARG A 79 1.96 7.42 -2.25
CA ARG A 79 2.94 7.74 -1.20
C ARG A 79 2.24 8.15 0.09
N GLU A 80 1.17 8.93 -0.02
CA GLU A 80 0.38 9.31 1.14
C GLU A 80 -0.19 8.11 1.88
N PHE A 81 -0.75 7.15 1.16
CA PHE A 81 -1.23 5.91 1.77
C PHE A 81 -0.10 5.08 2.36
N MET A 82 1.08 5.01 1.72
CA MET A 82 2.24 4.30 2.26
C MET A 82 2.77 4.95 3.55
N ASP A 83 2.79 6.27 3.63
CA ASP A 83 3.10 7.01 4.85
C ASP A 83 2.09 6.68 5.96
N ASP A 84 0.80 6.62 5.64
CA ASP A 84 -0.27 6.26 6.59
C ASP A 84 -0.13 4.79 7.06
N LEU A 85 0.38 3.89 6.20
CA LEU A 85 0.71 2.52 6.59
C LEU A 85 1.92 2.45 7.52
N SER A 86 2.88 3.33 7.33
CA SER A 86 4.20 3.26 7.93
C SER A 86 4.39 4.24 9.09
N GLU A 87 3.35 5.02 9.45
CA GLU A 87 3.38 6.02 10.52
C GLU A 87 4.51 7.06 10.41
N PHE A 88 5.20 7.13 9.27
CA PHE A 88 6.24 8.12 9.00
C PHE A 88 5.59 9.45 8.62
N ARG A 89 4.76 10.06 9.48
CA ARG A 89 4.29 11.43 9.21
C ARG A 89 4.09 12.34 10.42
N SER A 90 4.40 13.61 10.16
CA SER A 90 4.25 14.78 11.02
C SER A 90 3.16 15.75 10.53
N LEU A 91 2.05 15.25 9.96
CA LEU A 91 0.97 16.10 9.44
C LEU A 91 -0.35 15.80 10.15
N ALA A 92 -0.90 16.84 10.78
CA ALA A 92 -1.88 16.75 11.87
C ALA A 92 -3.30 16.27 11.50
N ASN A 93 -3.59 15.77 10.30
CA ASN A 93 -4.99 15.58 9.87
C ASN A 93 -5.29 14.40 8.93
N LEU A 94 -4.43 13.38 8.83
CA LEU A 94 -4.76 12.17 8.05
C LEU A 94 -4.95 10.94 8.94
N VAL A 95 -5.94 10.13 8.57
CA VAL A 95 -6.43 8.98 9.34
C VAL A 95 -5.45 7.83 9.16
N MET A 96 -4.92 7.29 10.27
CA MET A 96 -4.14 6.06 10.22
C MET A 96 -4.95 4.95 9.57
N VAL A 97 -4.34 4.22 8.64
CA VAL A 97 -4.97 3.01 8.10
C VAL A 97 -5.06 1.98 9.21
N GLU A 98 -6.26 1.76 9.72
CA GLU A 98 -6.53 0.75 10.74
C GLU A 98 -6.62 -0.63 10.07
N ILE A 99 -5.64 -1.49 10.36
CA ILE A 99 -5.69 -2.89 9.92
C ILE A 99 -6.36 -3.69 11.03
N ALA A 100 -7.64 -4.01 10.84
CA ALA A 100 -8.41 -4.75 11.83
C ALA A 100 -7.75 -6.10 12.13
N GLY A 101 -7.54 -6.40 13.42
CA GLY A 101 -6.93 -7.66 13.85
C GLY A 101 -5.40 -7.68 13.79
N GLU A 102 -4.74 -6.62 13.32
CA GLU A 102 -3.28 -6.51 13.37
C GLU A 102 -2.79 -6.42 14.82
N THR A 103 -1.85 -7.30 15.17
CA THR A 103 -1.21 -7.29 16.47
C THR A 103 -0.14 -6.22 16.55
N PRO A 104 0.17 -5.69 17.76
CA PRO A 104 1.29 -4.77 17.95
C PRO A 104 2.63 -5.35 17.45
N LYS A 105 2.80 -6.66 17.51
CA LYS A 105 4.00 -7.35 17.01
C LYS A 105 4.08 -7.31 15.49
N GLU A 106 3.01 -7.67 14.79
CA GLU A 106 2.98 -7.64 13.31
C GLU A 106 3.26 -6.23 12.79
N LYS A 107 2.66 -5.23 13.45
CA LYS A 107 2.95 -3.83 13.17
C LYS A 107 4.42 -3.49 13.40
N ALA A 108 5.00 -3.87 14.54
CA ALA A 108 6.41 -3.62 14.84
C ALA A 108 7.36 -4.33 13.85
N ASP A 109 7.05 -5.57 13.48
CA ASP A 109 7.81 -6.36 12.49
C ASP A 109 7.76 -5.67 11.11
N PHE A 110 6.60 -5.14 10.72
CA PHE A 110 6.45 -4.35 9.50
C PHE A 110 7.24 -3.04 9.55
N MET A 111 7.19 -2.31 10.66
CA MET A 111 7.98 -1.09 10.84
C MET A 111 9.47 -1.39 10.70
N GLY A 112 9.97 -2.45 11.37
CA GLY A 112 11.35 -2.91 11.21
C GLY A 112 11.70 -3.26 9.76
N PHE A 113 10.78 -3.86 9.02
CA PHE A 113 10.93 -4.11 7.59
C PHE A 113 11.10 -2.82 6.79
N ILE A 114 10.23 -1.81 6.95
CA ILE A 114 10.32 -0.54 6.20
C ILE A 114 11.62 0.19 6.49
N TYR A 115 12.01 0.32 7.76
CA TYR A 115 13.28 0.95 8.13
C TYR A 115 14.49 0.24 7.50
N SER A 116 14.42 -1.08 7.33
CA SER A 116 15.48 -1.87 6.69
C SER A 116 15.48 -1.79 5.16
N HIS A 117 14.36 -1.41 4.54
CA HIS A 117 14.15 -1.49 3.09
C HIS A 117 14.55 -0.22 2.32
N LYS A 118 15.23 0.74 2.95
CA LYS A 118 15.85 1.91 2.28
C LYS A 118 14.91 2.65 1.31
N TRP A 119 13.59 2.65 1.55
CA TRP A 119 12.68 3.51 0.77
C TRP A 119 13.01 5.00 0.98
N TYR A 120 13.72 5.31 2.08
CA TYR A 120 14.24 6.62 2.44
C TYR A 120 15.71 6.85 2.07
N GLU A 121 16.38 6.01 1.27
CA GLU A 121 17.72 6.38 0.79
C GLU A 121 17.63 7.47 -0.28
N GLU A 122 17.66 8.69 0.24
CA GLU A 122 18.53 9.80 -0.17
C GLU A 122 18.48 10.14 -1.66
N SER A 123 17.60 11.10 -1.96
CA SER A 123 17.98 12.22 -2.82
C SER A 123 19.12 13.01 -2.16
N GLU A 124 20.31 12.43 -2.10
CA GLU A 124 21.58 13.15 -1.93
C GLU A 124 22.51 12.72 -3.08
N ASP A 125 22.41 13.45 -4.20
CA ASP A 125 23.53 13.93 -5.02
C ASP A 125 23.04 15.00 -6.01
#